data_AF-A0A4P7NY59-F1
#
_entry.id   AF-A0A4P7NY59-F1
#
_cell.length_a   1.000
_cell.length_b   1.000
_cell.length_c   1.000
_cell.angle_alpha   90.00
_cell.angle_beta   90.00
_cell.angle_gamma   90.00
#
_symmetry.space_group_name_H-M   'P 1'
#
loop_
_entity.id
_entity.type
_entity.pdbx_description
1 polymer ?
#
loop_
_entity_poly.entity_id
_entity_poly.type
_entity_poly.pdbx_seq_one_letter_code
_entity_poly.pdbx_strand_id
1 'polypeptide(L)'
;MKNILITYSIILALGISSMVTGIHYLANIAGFISAVGFMVVFFKDQPTDLTEEEAQHAAKMRRYWYIVFGTGILFSLLFGSFWNSEMGNMV
;
A
#
# COMPACT_ATOMS: atom_id res chain seq x y z
N MET A 1 -8.82 8.97 9.51
CA MET A 1 -9.58 8.25 8.46
C MET A 1 -9.50 8.87 7.07
N LYS A 2 -9.78 10.17 6.87
CA LYS A 2 -9.77 10.81 5.54
C LYS A 2 -8.52 10.49 4.70
N ASN A 3 -7.33 10.64 5.29
CA ASN A 3 -6.07 10.41 4.58
C ASN A 3 -5.89 8.94 4.17
N ILE A 4 -6.28 7.98 5.03
CA ILE A 4 -6.25 6.54 4.71
C ILE A 4 -7.10 6.26 3.48
N LEU A 5 -8.31 6.82 3.43
CA LEU A 5 -9.23 6.61 2.31
C LEU A 5 -8.71 7.24 1.02
N ILE A 6 -8.16 8.46 1.08
CA ILE A 6 -7.56 9.11 -0.09
C ILE A 6 -6.39 8.29 -0.62
N THR A 7 -5.45 7.91 0.25
CA THR A 7 -4.30 7.09 -0.13
C THR A 7 -4.75 5.75 -0.71
N TYR A 8 -5.77 5.13 -0.12
CA TYR A 8 -6.30 3.87 -0.62
C TYR A 8 -6.94 4.01 -2.00
N SER A 9 -7.74 5.05 -2.23
CA SER A 9 -8.31 5.35 -3.54
C SER A 9 -7.24 5.58 -4.60
N ILE A 10 -6.14 6.26 -4.26
CA ILE A 10 -4.99 6.44 -5.17
C ILE A 10 -4.36 5.08 -5.51
N ILE A 11 -4.06 4.25 -4.51
CA ILE A 11 -3.48 2.92 -4.71
C ILE A 11 -4.39 2.03 -5.57
N LEU A 12 -5.69 2.03 -5.29
CA LEU A 12 -6.69 1.29 -6.08
C LEU A 12 -6.76 1.81 -7.51
N ALA A 13 -6.82 3.12 -7.71
CA ALA A 13 -6.87 3.71 -9.04
C ALA A 13 -5.63 3.35 -9.86
N LEU A 14 -4.43 3.42 -9.27
CA LEU A 14 -3.18 3.02 -9.93
C LEU A 14 -3.15 1.53 -10.27
N GLY A 15 -3.46 0.66 -9.31
CA GLY A 15 -3.44 -0.79 -9.50
C GLY A 15 -4.47 -1.27 -10.52
N ILE A 16 -5.71 -0.79 -10.43
CA ILE A 16 -6.79 -1.12 -11.38
C ILE A 16 -6.47 -0.55 -12.76
N SER A 17 -5.97 0.68 -12.85
CA SER A 17 -5.56 1.24 -14.14
C SER A 17 -4.44 0.42 -14.78
N SER A 18 -3.46 -0.05 -13.99
CA SER A 18 -2.42 -0.97 -14.46
C SER A 18 -3.02 -2.26 -15.01
N MET A 19 -4.00 -2.84 -14.31
CA MET A 19 -4.68 -4.07 -14.73
C MET A 19 -5.45 -3.89 -16.04
N VAL A 20 -6.15 -2.77 -16.22
CA VAL A 20 -6.98 -2.51 -17.40
C VAL A 20 -6.15 -2.10 -18.63
N THR A 21 -5.11 -1.28 -18.42
CA THR A 21 -4.30 -0.71 -19.53
C THR A 21 -3.06 -1.52 -19.86
N GLY A 22 -2.65 -2.44 -18.99
CA GLY A 22 -1.38 -3.18 -19.11
C GLY A 22 -0.14 -2.32 -18.78
N ILE A 23 -0.29 -1.08 -18.34
CA ILE A 23 0.85 -0.21 -18.02
C ILE A 23 1.40 -0.57 -16.63
N HIS A 24 2.35 -1.51 -16.60
CA HIS A 24 2.95 -2.05 -15.37
C HIS A 24 3.59 -1.01 -14.44
N TYR A 25 4.06 0.11 -15.00
CA TYR A 25 4.64 1.21 -14.21
C TYR A 25 3.64 1.79 -13.20
N LEU A 26 2.34 1.76 -13.48
CA LEU A 26 1.31 2.23 -12.55
C LEU A 26 1.24 1.36 -11.30
N ALA A 27 1.30 0.03 -11.46
CA ALA A 27 1.38 -0.90 -10.34
C ALA A 27 2.69 -0.75 -9.55
N ASN A 28 3.82 -0.52 -10.23
CA ASN A 28 5.10 -0.24 -9.56
C ASN A 28 5.03 1.03 -8.70
N ILE A 29 4.42 2.10 -9.20
CA ILE A 29 4.23 3.35 -8.43
C ILE A 29 3.35 3.08 -7.20
N ALA A 30 2.27 2.32 -7.34
CA ALA A 30 1.42 1.91 -6.22
C ALA A 30 2.20 1.11 -5.16
N GLY A 31 3.06 0.19 -5.61
CA GLY A 31 3.99 -0.57 -4.76
C GLY A 31 4.98 0.32 -4.03
N PHE A 32 5.61 1.26 -4.74
CA PHE A 32 6.59 2.19 -4.17
C PHE A 32 5.97 3.07 -3.08
N ILE A 33 4.83 3.71 -3.35
CA ILE A 33 4.08 4.50 -2.37
C ILE A 33 3.77 3.63 -1.14
N SER A 34 3.39 2.38 -1.38
CA SER A 34 3.03 1.45 -0.31
C SER A 34 4.22 0.98 0.51
N ALA A 35 5.37 0.71 -0.10
CA ALA A 35 6.59 0.32 0.61
C ALA A 35 7.10 1.46 1.49
N VAL A 36 7.16 2.69 0.95
CA VAL A 36 7.55 3.88 1.72
C VAL A 36 6.55 4.14 2.84
N GLY A 37 5.24 4.10 2.54
CA GLY A 37 4.20 4.29 3.55
C GLY A 37 4.22 3.24 4.65
N PHE A 38 4.47 1.98 4.28
CA PHE A 38 4.64 0.89 5.24
C PHE A 38 5.82 1.15 6.16
N MET A 39 6.99 1.52 5.62
CA MET A 39 8.16 1.89 6.45
C MET A 39 7.82 3.04 7.41
N VAL A 40 7.18 4.11 6.91
CA VAL A 40 6.79 5.25 7.74
C VAL A 40 5.86 4.83 8.88
N VAL A 41 4.87 3.99 8.63
CA VAL A 41 3.92 3.55 9.67
C VAL A 41 4.52 2.51 10.61
N PHE A 42 5.38 1.63 10.10
CA PHE A 42 6.04 0.59 10.86
C PHE A 42 7.04 1.16 11.87
N PHE A 43 7.89 2.08 11.41
CA PHE A 43 8.91 2.73 12.24
C PHE A 43 8.41 3.94 13.04
N LYS A 44 7.14 4.35 12.85
CA LYS A 44 6.59 5.43 13.66
C LYS A 44 6.48 4.99 15.12
N ASP A 45 7.19 5.71 15.98
CA ASP A 45 7.13 5.53 17.43
C ASP A 45 5.69 5.60 17.94
N GLN A 46 5.37 4.73 18.89
CA GLN A 46 4.10 4.78 19.60
C GLN A 46 4.27 5.70 20.80
N PRO A 47 3.33 6.65 21.03
CA PRO A 47 3.39 7.48 22.23
C PRO A 47 3.20 6.58 23.45
N THR A 48 4.05 6.76 24.48
CA THR A 48 4.04 5.96 25.70
C THR A 48 2.96 6.38 26.69
N ASP A 49 2.45 7.59 26.56
CA ASP A 49 1.60 8.24 27.58
C ASP A 49 0.13 8.32 27.14
N LEU A 50 -0.32 7.36 26.34
CA LEU A 50 -1.71 7.29 25.86
C LEU A 50 -2.63 6.68 26.91
N THR A 51 -3.86 7.17 26.97
CA THR A 51 -4.95 6.44 27.62
C THR A 51 -5.24 5.14 26.87
N GLU A 52 -5.88 4.17 27.55
CA GLU A 52 -6.18 2.87 26.94
C GLU A 52 -7.06 2.99 25.68
N GLU A 53 -8.03 3.90 25.68
CA GLU A 53 -8.90 4.16 24.52
C GLU A 53 -8.11 4.73 23.33
N GLU A 54 -7.20 5.67 23.59
CA GLU A 54 -6.36 6.27 22.55
C GLU A 54 -5.38 5.25 21.97
N ALA A 55 -4.82 4.38 22.80
CA ALA A 55 -3.95 3.29 22.38
C ALA A 55 -4.69 2.31 21.46
N GLN A 56 -5.92 1.90 21.83
CA GLN A 56 -6.76 1.04 20.99
C GLN A 56 -7.11 1.71 19.65
N HIS A 57 -7.47 2.99 19.69
CA HIS A 57 -7.77 3.74 18.48
C HIS A 57 -6.54 3.86 17.57
N ALA A 58 -5.36 4.15 18.12
CA ALA A 58 -4.11 4.22 17.37
C ALA A 58 -3.74 2.86 16.73
N ALA A 59 -3.89 1.76 17.46
CA ALA A 59 -3.68 0.41 16.95
C ALA A 59 -4.62 0.08 15.79
N LYS A 60 -5.91 0.45 15.91
CA LYS A 60 -6.91 0.29 14.84
C LYS A 60 -6.53 1.07 13.58
N MET A 61 -6.10 2.32 13.74
CA MET A 61 -5.65 3.15 12.60
C MET A 61 -4.41 2.57 11.93
N ARG A 62 -3.45 2.08 12.71
CA ARG A 62 -2.23 1.43 12.20
C ARG A 62 -2.57 0.18 11.38
N ARG A 63 -3.51 -0.64 11.85
CA ARG A 63 -4.00 -1.82 11.10
C ARG A 63 -4.61 -1.44 9.76
N TYR A 64 -5.39 -0.36 9.69
CA TYR A 64 -5.93 0.11 8.41
C TYR A 64 -4.84 0.56 7.44
N TRP A 65 -3.81 1.26 7.92
CA TRP A 65 -2.66 1.60 7.09
C TRP A 65 -1.94 0.36 6.54
N TYR A 66 -1.75 -0.68 7.35
CA TYR A 66 -1.16 -1.92 6.88
C TYR A 66 -1.98 -2.61 5.79
N ILE A 67 -3.31 -2.58 5.89
CA ILE A 67 -4.18 -3.10 4.83
C ILE A 67 -3.99 -2.28 3.54
N VAL A 68 -4.04 -0.96 3.64
CA VAL A 68 -3.91 -0.05 2.48
C VAL A 68 -2.58 -0.25 1.75
N PHE A 69 -1.47 -0.27 2.49
CA PHE A 69 -0.15 -0.48 1.90
C PHE A 69 0.07 -1.92 1.46
N GLY A 70 -0.46 -2.90 2.18
CA GLY A 70 -0.43 -4.30 1.77
C GLY A 70 -1.07 -4.50 0.39
N THR A 71 -2.21 -3.86 0.14
CA THR A 71 -2.88 -3.91 -1.18
C THR A 71 -2.02 -3.33 -2.30
N GLY A 72 -1.33 -2.20 -2.08
CA GLY A 72 -0.49 -1.61 -3.13
C GLY A 72 0.79 -2.42 -3.40
N ILE A 73 1.40 -3.01 -2.36
CA ILE A 73 2.48 -3.98 -2.52
C ILE A 73 1.99 -5.18 -3.35
N LEU A 74 0.81 -5.71 -3.03
CA LEU A 74 0.21 -6.81 -3.78
C LEU A 74 -0.02 -6.46 -5.25
N PHE A 75 -0.55 -5.27 -5.55
CA PHE A 75 -0.71 -4.83 -6.95
C PHE A 75 0.61 -4.73 -7.69
N SER A 76 1.65 -4.21 -7.05
CA SER A 76 2.98 -4.16 -7.65
C SER A 76 3.56 -5.55 -7.91
N LEU A 77 3.28 -6.52 -7.03
CA LEU A 77 3.72 -7.90 -7.23
C LEU A 77 2.93 -8.60 -8.34
N LEU A 78 1.64 -8.35 -8.46
CA LEU A 78 0.80 -9.04 -9.46
C LEU A 78 0.90 -8.40 -10.86
N PHE A 79 0.93 -7.07 -10.93
CA PHE A 79 0.77 -6.32 -12.17
C PHE A 79 1.97 -5.43 -12.51
N GLY A 80 2.94 -5.33 -11.60
CA GLY A 80 4.17 -4.57 -11.82
C GLY A 80 5.16 -5.30 -12.72
N SER A 81 6.24 -4.59 -13.06
CA SER A 81 7.25 -5.11 -13.99
C SER A 81 8.02 -6.30 -13.42
N PHE A 82 8.22 -6.37 -12.10
CA PHE A 82 8.92 -7.50 -11.47
C PHE A 82 8.31 -8.86 -11.79
N TRP A 83 6.98 -8.93 -11.97
CA TRP A 83 6.30 -10.18 -12.34
C TRP A 83 6.10 -10.30 -13.85
N ASN A 84 5.73 -9.22 -14.54
CA ASN A 84 5.37 -9.34 -15.96
C ASN A 84 6.57 -9.33 -16.94
N SER A 85 7.66 -8.58 -16.67
CA SER A 85 8.77 -8.50 -17.64
C SER A 85 9.81 -9.61 -17.48
N GLU A 86 9.92 -10.26 -16.31
CA GLU A 86 10.88 -11.34 -16.09
C GLU A 86 10.25 -12.73 -15.88
N MET A 87 9.05 -12.86 -15.29
CA MET A 87 8.33 -14.15 -15.25
C MET A 87 7.32 -14.33 -16.39
N GLY A 88 6.76 -13.23 -16.92
CA GLY A 88 5.79 -13.24 -18.02
C GLY A 88 6.37 -13.44 -19.42
N ASN A 89 7.71 -13.46 -19.56
CA ASN A 89 8.42 -13.80 -20.80
C ASN A 89 8.90 -15.27 -20.82
N MET A 90 8.28 -16.16 -20.03
CA MET A 90 8.31 -17.59 -20.31
C MET A 90 7.33 -17.91 -21.46
N VAL A 91 7.74 -17.53 -22.67
CA VAL A 91 7.13 -17.76 -24.01
C VAL A 91 5.67 -17.34 -24.18
#